data_AF-A0A4R4UKU9-F1
#
_entry.id   AF-A0A4R4UKU9-F1
#
_cell.length_a   1.000
_cell.length_b   1.000
_cell.length_c   1.000
_cell.angle_alpha   90.00
_cell.angle_beta   90.00
_cell.angle_gamma   90.00
#
_symmetry.space_group_name_H-M   'P 1'
#
loop_
_entity.id
_entity.type
_entity.pdbx_description
1 polymer ?
#
loop_
_entity_poly.entity_id
_entity_poly.type
_entity_poly.pdbx_seq_one_letter_code
_entity_poly.pdbx_strand_id
1 'polypeptide(L)'
;MGRIDVRGGRWLPGWLRVPGRGAAEYRFELERALNDGPAAGLSALAVELDLCSAGVADLRVSSRIETLRETVISLIENLRQLGGAIHPPVLAEGLEPTCLSLAERYDLLIRLDLPAHELGPQARVRTGLLVADHLASLEPGTTVRVRVRGRRVVRVRITEQRPGSSAWRNLRAVLLCG
;
A
#
# COMPACT_ATOMS: atom_id res chain seq x y z
N MET A 1 -1.58 -0.24 -37.47
CA MET A 1 -0.15 -0.40 -37.13
C MET A 1 0.33 0.95 -36.63
N GLY A 2 0.68 1.04 -35.34
CA GLY A 2 0.99 2.31 -34.69
C GLY A 2 1.24 2.06 -33.20
N ARG A 3 2.34 1.37 -32.89
CA ARG A 3 2.82 1.18 -31.52
C ARG A 3 3.36 2.53 -31.05
N ILE A 4 2.66 3.19 -30.14
CA ILE A 4 3.24 4.32 -29.40
C ILE A 4 4.08 3.72 -28.29
N ASP A 5 5.37 3.56 -28.57
CA ASP A 5 6.40 3.28 -27.58
C ASP A 5 6.56 4.53 -26.69
N VAL A 6 6.11 4.44 -25.44
CA VAL A 6 6.34 5.48 -24.44
C VAL A 6 7.73 5.24 -23.82
N ARG A 7 8.78 5.54 -24.60
CA ARG A 7 10.15 5.66 -24.06
C ARG A 7 10.30 7.00 -23.34
N GLY A 8 10.47 6.93 -22.02
CA GLY A 8 11.22 7.87 -21.18
C GLY A 8 11.20 9.37 -21.55
N GLY A 9 10.07 10.04 -21.39
CA GLY A 9 10.04 11.51 -21.36
C GLY A 9 10.33 12.03 -19.94
N ARG A 10 11.10 13.11 -19.80
CA ARG A 10 11.06 13.93 -18.57
C ARG A 10 9.65 14.50 -18.44
N TRP A 11 8.95 14.16 -17.36
CA TRP A 11 7.53 14.48 -17.19
C TRP A 11 7.34 15.89 -16.64
N LEU A 12 6.28 16.57 -17.11
CA LEU A 12 5.92 17.93 -16.70
C LEU A 12 5.72 17.99 -15.16
N PRO A 13 6.09 19.11 -14.51
CA PRO A 13 5.80 19.31 -13.09
C PRO A 13 4.32 19.08 -12.82
N GLY A 14 4.01 18.30 -11.78
CA GLY A 14 2.62 18.01 -11.40
C GLY A 14 2.01 16.75 -12.01
N TRP A 15 2.77 15.89 -12.71
CA TRP A 15 2.25 14.60 -13.20
C TRP A 15 2.72 13.42 -12.36
N LEU A 16 1.77 12.57 -11.97
CA LEU A 16 2.03 11.34 -11.22
C LEU A 16 2.29 10.17 -12.18
N ARG A 17 3.22 9.28 -11.80
CA ARG A 17 3.51 8.05 -12.54
C ARG A 17 2.44 7.02 -12.25
N VAL A 18 1.67 6.67 -13.27
CA VAL A 18 0.63 5.64 -13.19
C VAL A 18 1.26 4.25 -13.20
N PRO A 19 0.92 3.35 -12.26
CA PRO A 19 1.30 1.94 -12.35
C PRO A 19 0.77 1.30 -13.63
N GLY A 20 1.65 0.63 -14.38
CA GLY A 20 1.25 -0.21 -15.51
C GLY A 20 0.44 -1.42 -15.04
N ARG A 21 -0.29 -2.08 -15.95
CA ARG A 21 -1.07 -3.30 -15.62
C ARG A 21 -0.17 -4.39 -15.03
N GLY A 22 0.90 -4.73 -15.75
CA GLY A 22 1.86 -5.75 -15.27
C GLY A 22 2.57 -5.36 -13.97
N ALA A 23 2.73 -4.06 -13.68
CA ALA A 23 3.29 -3.62 -12.41
C ALA A 23 2.34 -3.83 -11.24
N ALA A 24 1.03 -3.62 -11.44
CA ALA A 24 0.02 -3.88 -10.41
C ALA A 24 -0.10 -5.38 -10.10
N GLU A 25 -0.15 -6.21 -11.15
CA GLU A 25 -0.20 -7.67 -11.02
C GLU A 25 1.07 -8.22 -10.37
N TYR A 26 2.25 -7.77 -10.81
CA TYR A 26 3.52 -8.16 -10.18
C TYR A 26 3.58 -7.80 -8.69
N ARG A 27 3.09 -6.61 -8.31
CA ARG A 27 3.06 -6.19 -6.90
C ARG A 27 2.10 -7.04 -6.06
N PHE A 28 0.94 -7.41 -6.63
CA PHE A 28 0.01 -8.33 -5.98
C PHE A 28 0.64 -9.72 -5.78
N GLU A 29 1.22 -10.30 -6.82
CA GLU A 29 1.87 -11.62 -6.71
C GLU A 29 3.06 -11.59 -5.74
N LEU A 30 3.80 -10.48 -5.68
CA LEU A 30 4.90 -10.33 -4.74
C LEU A 30 4.42 -10.22 -3.29
N GLU A 31 3.38 -9.43 -3.03
CA GLU A 31 2.76 -9.35 -1.70
C GLU A 31 2.23 -10.72 -1.26
N ARG A 32 1.55 -11.41 -2.17
CA ARG A 32 1.07 -12.77 -1.94
C ARG A 32 2.21 -13.74 -1.64
N ALA A 33 3.29 -13.75 -2.41
CA ALA A 33 4.42 -14.64 -2.19
C ALA A 33 5.11 -14.42 -0.83
N LEU A 34 5.14 -13.16 -0.36
CA LEU A 34 5.67 -12.82 0.96
C LEU A 34 4.78 -13.32 2.11
N ASN A 35 3.46 -13.22 1.94
CA ASN A 35 2.50 -13.64 2.96
C ASN A 35 2.30 -15.17 2.98
N ASP A 36 2.14 -15.79 1.81
CA ASP A 36 1.90 -17.23 1.68
C ASP A 36 3.18 -18.05 1.98
N GLY A 37 4.36 -17.48 1.78
CA GLY A 37 5.64 -18.17 2.01
C GLY A 37 6.26 -17.82 3.37
N PRO A 38 7.15 -16.82 3.45
CA PRO A 38 7.87 -16.47 4.68
C PRO A 38 6.97 -16.21 5.90
N ALA A 39 5.86 -15.48 5.74
CA ALA A 39 5.00 -15.17 6.89
C ALA A 39 4.26 -16.41 7.42
N ALA A 40 3.81 -17.30 6.54
CA ALA A 40 3.22 -18.59 6.94
C ALA A 40 4.25 -19.48 7.66
N GLY A 41 5.48 -19.56 7.15
CA GLY A 41 6.57 -20.32 7.78
C GLY A 41 6.95 -19.80 9.17
N LEU A 42 7.04 -18.48 9.33
CA LEU A 42 7.28 -17.87 10.64
C LEU A 42 6.10 -18.06 11.60
N SER A 43 4.86 -18.04 11.10
CA SER A 43 3.68 -18.33 11.91
C SER A 43 3.70 -19.77 12.43
N ALA A 44 4.10 -20.74 11.60
CA ALA A 44 4.30 -22.11 12.05
C ALA A 44 5.41 -22.21 13.11
N LEU A 45 6.53 -21.51 12.92
CA LEU A 45 7.62 -21.48 13.90
C LEU A 45 7.17 -20.89 15.25
N ALA A 46 6.33 -19.85 15.25
CA ALA A 46 5.76 -19.30 16.48
C ALA A 46 4.94 -20.35 17.26
N VAL A 47 4.12 -21.14 16.56
CA VAL A 47 3.34 -22.23 17.16
C VAL A 47 4.25 -23.32 17.73
N GLU A 48 5.30 -23.72 17.02
CA GLU A 48 6.27 -24.70 17.52
C GLU A 48 7.01 -24.20 18.77
N LEU A 49 7.32 -22.90 18.84
CA LEU A 49 7.91 -22.27 20.02
C LEU A 49 6.94 -22.27 21.21
N ASP A 50 5.66 -21.99 20.99
CA ASP A 50 4.63 -22.06 22.05
C ASP A 50 4.50 -23.50 22.59
N LEU A 51 4.51 -24.51 21.71
CA LEU A 51 4.49 -25.92 22.10
C LEU A 51 5.74 -26.31 22.90
N CYS A 52 6.93 -25.87 22.46
CA CYS A 52 8.18 -26.10 23.18
C CYS A 52 8.16 -25.44 24.56
N SER A 53 7.66 -24.21 24.66
CA SER A 53 7.56 -23.47 25.92
C SER A 53 6.70 -24.22 26.95
N ALA A 54 5.59 -24.81 26.51
CA ALA A 54 4.67 -25.56 27.36
C ALA A 54 5.31 -26.83 27.99
N GLY A 55 6.34 -27.40 27.36
CA GLY A 55 7.01 -28.62 27.82
C GLY A 55 8.26 -28.39 28.68
N VAL A 56 8.69 -27.14 28.88
CA VAL A 56 9.97 -26.80 29.51
C VAL A 56 9.78 -26.38 30.97
N ALA A 57 10.41 -27.12 31.89
CA ALA A 57 10.43 -26.79 33.32
C ALA A 57 11.57 -25.82 33.70
N ASP A 58 12.62 -25.72 32.87
CA ASP A 58 13.76 -24.83 33.12
C ASP A 58 13.40 -23.37 32.77
N LEU A 59 13.38 -22.51 33.79
CA LEU A 59 13.05 -21.09 33.66
C LEU A 59 13.97 -20.31 32.71
N ARG A 60 15.25 -20.66 32.61
CA ARG A 60 16.20 -20.00 31.70
C ARG A 60 15.92 -20.38 30.25
N VAL A 61 15.54 -21.63 30.01
CA VAL A 61 15.17 -22.12 28.68
C VAL A 61 13.82 -21.52 28.28
N SER A 62 12.83 -21.49 29.20
CA SER A 62 11.54 -20.83 28.98
C SER A 62 11.70 -19.35 28.62
N SER A 63 12.53 -18.61 29.36
CA SER A 63 12.79 -17.19 29.06
C SER A 63 13.42 -16.97 27.68
N ARG A 64 14.34 -17.86 27.26
CA ARG A 64 14.93 -17.80 25.91
C ARG A 64 13.90 -18.09 24.81
N ILE A 65 13.01 -19.05 25.04
CA ILE A 65 11.92 -19.36 24.09
C ILE A 65 11.00 -18.17 23.94
N GLU A 66 10.67 -17.48 25.03
CA GLU A 66 9.85 -16.27 24.99
C GLU A 66 10.49 -15.16 24.15
N THR A 67 11.79 -14.88 24.35
CA THR A 67 12.51 -13.90 23.52
C THR A 67 12.52 -14.28 22.03
N LEU A 68 12.67 -15.57 21.71
CA LEU A 68 12.60 -16.05 20.33
C LEU A 68 11.19 -15.86 19.77
N ARG A 69 10.15 -16.12 20.55
CA ARG A 69 8.75 -15.91 20.16
C ARG A 69 8.48 -14.45 19.83
N GLU A 70 8.85 -13.52 20.72
CA GLU A 70 8.72 -12.08 20.49
C GLU A 70 9.44 -11.64 19.20
N THR A 71 10.63 -12.19 18.97
CA THR A 71 11.40 -11.93 17.74
C THR A 71 10.66 -12.41 16.50
N VAL A 72 10.11 -13.63 16.51
CA VAL A 72 9.34 -14.19 15.39
C VAL A 72 8.07 -13.37 15.13
N ILE A 73 7.34 -12.99 16.18
CA ILE A 73 6.14 -12.13 16.04
C ILE A 73 6.50 -10.79 15.40
N SER A 74 7.59 -10.17 15.83
CA SER A 74 8.11 -8.93 15.24
C SER A 74 8.47 -9.11 13.75
N LEU A 75 9.11 -10.23 13.39
CA LEU A 75 9.43 -10.53 11.99
C LEU A 75 8.18 -10.73 11.12
N ILE A 76 7.15 -11.41 11.63
CA ILE A 76 5.86 -11.57 10.93
C ILE A 76 5.23 -10.19 10.68
N GLU A 77 5.22 -9.32 11.69
CA GLU A 77 4.65 -7.98 11.56
C GLU A 77 5.44 -7.13 10.55
N ASN A 78 6.78 -7.19 10.57
CA ASN A 78 7.61 -6.52 9.58
C ASN A 78 7.34 -7.01 8.15
N LEU A 79 7.11 -8.31 7.95
CA LEU A 79 6.73 -8.86 6.64
C LEU A 79 5.36 -8.36 6.20
N ARG A 80 4.38 -8.31 7.10
CA ARG A 80 3.04 -7.76 6.79
C ARG A 80 3.11 -6.27 6.44
N GLN A 81 3.93 -5.51 7.16
CA GLN A 81 4.16 -4.10 6.86
C GLN A 81 4.80 -3.92 5.47
N LEU A 82 5.80 -4.74 5.15
CA LEU A 82 6.47 -4.75 3.85
C LEU A 82 5.51 -5.15 2.73
N GLY A 83 4.74 -6.23 2.91
CA GLY A 83 3.71 -6.66 1.97
C GLY A 83 2.65 -5.56 1.73
N GLY A 84 2.15 -4.95 2.81
CA GLY A 84 1.22 -3.83 2.73
C GLY A 84 1.78 -2.57 2.08
N ALA A 85 3.10 -2.33 2.14
CA ALA A 85 3.75 -1.26 1.39
C ALA A 85 3.87 -1.57 -0.11
N ILE A 86 4.01 -2.86 -0.46
CA ILE A 86 4.04 -3.31 -1.85
C ILE A 86 2.64 -3.30 -2.45
N HIS A 87 1.66 -3.93 -1.84
CA HIS A 87 0.29 -3.95 -2.33
C HIS A 87 -0.67 -3.95 -1.14
N PRO A 88 -1.20 -2.79 -0.72
CA PRO A 88 -2.07 -2.71 0.44
C PRO A 88 -3.27 -3.67 0.32
N PRO A 89 -3.51 -4.58 1.29
CA PRO A 89 -4.60 -5.56 1.21
C PRO A 89 -5.98 -4.89 1.16
N VAL A 90 -6.12 -3.73 1.82
CA VAL A 90 -7.32 -2.87 1.81
C VAL A 90 -7.73 -2.40 0.40
N LEU A 91 -6.85 -2.52 -0.61
CA LEU A 91 -7.20 -2.28 -2.02
C LEU A 91 -8.35 -3.17 -2.52
N ALA A 92 -8.48 -4.36 -1.95
CA ALA A 92 -9.57 -5.27 -2.24
C ALA A 92 -10.94 -4.71 -1.79
N GLU A 93 -10.95 -3.93 -0.71
CA GLU A 93 -12.16 -3.39 -0.07
C GLU A 93 -12.70 -2.14 -0.78
N GLY A 94 -11.84 -1.44 -1.53
CA GLY A 94 -12.26 -0.25 -2.27
C GLY A 94 -11.26 0.89 -2.23
N LEU A 95 -11.49 1.92 -3.05
CA LEU A 95 -10.61 3.08 -3.10
C LEU A 95 -10.76 3.97 -1.86
N GLU A 96 -11.99 4.15 -1.36
CA GLU A 96 -12.26 4.92 -0.15
C GLU A 96 -11.60 4.32 1.10
N PRO A 97 -11.87 3.04 1.47
CA PRO A 97 -11.24 2.45 2.65
C PRO A 97 -9.71 2.44 2.51
N THR A 98 -9.18 2.18 1.32
CA THR A 98 -7.72 2.28 1.08
C THR A 98 -7.18 3.65 1.43
N CYS A 99 -7.81 4.72 0.94
CA CYS A 99 -7.31 6.06 1.20
C CYS A 99 -7.38 6.43 2.68
N LEU A 100 -8.44 6.01 3.38
CA LEU A 100 -8.60 6.27 4.81
C LEU A 100 -7.57 5.50 5.64
N SER A 101 -7.40 4.20 5.40
CA SER A 101 -6.41 3.38 6.12
C SER A 101 -4.97 3.86 5.89
N LEU A 102 -4.64 4.33 4.68
CA LEU A 102 -3.32 4.90 4.40
C LEU A 102 -3.14 6.27 5.04
N ALA A 103 -4.19 7.10 5.07
CA ALA A 103 -4.14 8.38 5.76
C ALA A 103 -3.90 8.20 7.26
N GLU A 104 -4.58 7.24 7.89
CA GLU A 104 -4.33 6.88 9.29
C GLU A 104 -2.89 6.37 9.50
N ARG A 105 -2.44 5.42 8.66
CA ARG A 105 -1.09 4.84 8.76
C ARG A 105 0.03 5.88 8.64
N TYR A 106 -0.13 6.89 7.78
CA TYR A 106 0.88 7.91 7.51
C TYR A 106 0.60 9.24 8.21
N ASP A 107 -0.37 9.30 9.13
CA ASP A 107 -0.78 10.49 9.86
C ASP A 107 -1.11 11.69 8.94
N LEU A 108 -2.01 11.47 7.98
CA LEU A 108 -2.41 12.45 6.96
C LEU A 108 -3.84 12.96 7.19
N LEU A 109 -4.05 14.24 6.93
CA LEU A 109 -5.39 14.84 6.96
C LEU A 109 -6.03 14.77 5.57
N ILE A 110 -6.85 13.73 5.33
CA ILE A 110 -7.38 13.45 4.00
C ILE A 110 -8.81 13.94 3.77
N ARG A 111 -9.09 14.44 2.55
CA ARG A 111 -10.45 14.65 2.03
C ARG A 111 -10.62 13.93 0.70
N LEU A 112 -11.72 13.19 0.57
CA LEU A 112 -11.99 12.35 -0.58
C LEU A 112 -13.13 12.92 -1.41
N ASP A 113 -12.93 12.91 -2.73
CA ASP A 113 -13.95 13.26 -3.72
C ASP A 113 -13.94 12.18 -4.83
N LEU A 114 -14.60 11.07 -4.51
CA LEU A 114 -14.61 9.84 -5.31
C LEU A 114 -15.84 9.78 -6.23
N PRO A 115 -15.80 8.99 -7.32
CA PRO A 115 -16.99 8.79 -8.14
C PRO A 115 -18.07 8.03 -7.37
N ALA A 116 -19.34 8.38 -7.61
CA ALA A 116 -20.49 7.66 -7.03
C ALA A 116 -20.67 6.23 -7.57
N HIS A 117 -19.98 5.89 -8.67
CA HIS A 117 -19.97 4.54 -9.23
C HIS A 117 -18.66 3.82 -8.88
N GLU A 118 -18.74 2.50 -8.78
CA GLU A 118 -17.55 1.68 -8.63
C GLU A 118 -16.67 1.71 -9.89
N LEU A 119 -15.37 1.85 -9.68
CA LEU A 119 -14.38 1.64 -10.73
C LEU A 119 -14.27 0.14 -11.02
N GLY A 120 -14.13 -0.21 -12.31
CA GLY A 120 -13.85 -1.58 -12.70
C GLY A 120 -12.57 -2.11 -12.04
N PRO A 121 -12.38 -3.43 -11.87
CA PRO A 121 -11.33 -4.00 -11.03
C PRO A 121 -9.91 -3.48 -11.35
N GLN A 122 -9.55 -3.47 -12.64
CA GLN A 122 -8.27 -2.97 -13.13
C GLN A 122 -8.08 -1.45 -12.88
N ALA A 123 -9.15 -0.68 -13.01
CA ALA A 123 -9.14 0.75 -12.75
C ALA A 123 -8.94 1.03 -11.25
N ARG A 124 -9.64 0.27 -10.41
CA ARG A 124 -9.60 0.37 -8.95
C ARG A 124 -8.20 0.09 -8.42
N VAL A 125 -7.62 -1.07 -8.75
CA VAL A 125 -6.28 -1.46 -8.27
C VAL A 125 -5.23 -0.45 -8.69
N ARG A 126 -5.20 -0.06 -9.97
CA ARG A 126 -4.17 0.87 -10.48
C ARG A 126 -4.32 2.28 -9.91
N THR A 127 -5.56 2.74 -9.71
CA THR A 127 -5.83 4.04 -9.07
C THR A 127 -5.46 3.99 -7.61
N GLY A 128 -5.82 2.92 -6.91
CA GLY A 128 -5.48 2.73 -5.50
C GLY A 128 -3.98 2.66 -5.27
N LEU A 129 -3.23 1.89 -6.08
CA LEU A 129 -1.76 1.85 -6.02
C LEU A 129 -1.13 3.21 -6.31
N LEU A 130 -1.62 3.93 -7.33
CA LEU A 130 -1.16 5.29 -7.63
C LEU A 130 -1.32 6.23 -6.44
N VAL A 131 -2.48 6.21 -5.79
CA VAL A 131 -2.75 7.03 -4.61
C VAL A 131 -1.87 6.56 -3.46
N ALA A 132 -1.77 5.25 -3.23
CA ALA A 132 -0.98 4.67 -2.15
C ALA A 132 0.49 5.04 -2.23
N ASP A 133 1.11 4.87 -3.40
CA ASP A 133 2.52 5.22 -3.64
C ASP A 133 2.78 6.70 -3.35
N HIS A 134 1.82 7.55 -3.70
CA HIS A 134 1.97 8.97 -3.46
C HIS A 134 1.76 9.33 -1.99
N LEU A 135 0.72 8.83 -1.32
CA LEU A 135 0.47 9.08 0.11
C LEU A 135 1.65 8.60 0.97
N ALA A 136 2.24 7.44 0.64
CA ALA A 136 3.42 6.90 1.33
C ALA A 136 4.68 7.78 1.20
N SER A 137 4.71 8.70 0.23
CA SER A 137 5.82 9.64 0.03
C SER A 137 5.66 10.95 0.81
N LEU A 138 4.54 11.15 1.50
CA LEU A 138 4.22 12.38 2.21
C LEU A 138 4.75 12.37 3.63
N GLU A 139 5.04 13.56 4.13
CA GLU A 139 5.39 13.76 5.54
C GLU A 139 4.13 13.76 6.41
N PRO A 140 4.21 13.22 7.65
CA PRO A 140 3.12 13.29 8.63
C PRO A 140 2.56 14.70 8.81
N GLY A 141 1.27 14.82 9.08
CA GLY A 141 0.52 16.08 9.20
C GLY A 141 0.16 16.74 7.85
N THR A 142 0.55 16.17 6.71
CA THR A 142 0.19 16.73 5.40
C THR A 142 -1.32 16.68 5.16
N THR A 143 -1.91 17.79 4.74
CA THR A 143 -3.31 17.84 4.30
C THR A 143 -3.41 17.47 2.84
N VAL A 144 -4.22 16.47 2.52
CA VAL A 144 -4.35 15.91 1.17
C VAL A 144 -5.81 15.91 0.73
N ARG A 145 -6.06 16.25 -0.53
CA ARG A 145 -7.36 16.02 -1.18
C ARG A 145 -7.17 15.14 -2.39
N VAL A 146 -7.88 14.01 -2.42
CA VAL A 146 -7.85 13.06 -3.53
C VAL A 146 -9.18 13.14 -4.26
N ARG A 147 -9.13 13.56 -5.52
CA ARG A 147 -10.28 13.60 -6.42
C ARG A 147 -10.11 12.57 -7.53
N VAL A 148 -11.10 11.71 -7.68
CA VAL A 148 -11.15 10.71 -8.75
C VAL A 148 -12.42 10.88 -9.57
N ARG A 149 -12.27 10.88 -10.90
CA ARG A 149 -13.38 11.06 -11.85
C ARG A 149 -13.21 10.15 -13.06
N GLY A 150 -14.33 9.82 -13.69
CA GLY A 150 -14.38 9.06 -14.95
C GLY A 150 -14.69 7.57 -14.78
N ARG A 151 -14.75 6.86 -15.91
CA ARG A 151 -15.10 5.43 -16.00
C ARG A 151 -14.04 4.65 -16.79
N ARG A 152 -14.05 4.78 -18.12
CA ARG A 152 -13.04 4.18 -19.02
C ARG A 152 -11.71 4.93 -19.01
N VAL A 153 -11.78 6.23 -18.76
CA VAL A 153 -10.62 7.09 -18.56
C VAL A 153 -10.74 7.66 -17.16
N VAL A 154 -9.91 7.19 -16.25
CA VAL A 154 -9.90 7.66 -14.86
C VAL A 154 -8.93 8.81 -14.73
N ARG A 155 -9.40 9.94 -14.21
CA ARG A 155 -8.59 11.11 -13.91
C ARG A 155 -8.45 11.22 -12.40
N VAL A 156 -7.21 11.27 -11.94
CA VAL A 156 -6.85 11.42 -10.54
C VAL A 156 -6.22 12.79 -10.38
N ARG A 157 -6.68 13.55 -9.40
CA ARG A 157 -6.07 14.80 -8.98
C ARG A 157 -5.83 14.74 -7.48
N ILE A 158 -4.58 14.93 -7.09
CA ILE A 158 -4.16 15.00 -5.70
C ILE A 158 -3.69 16.42 -5.44
N THR A 159 -4.23 17.05 -4.40
CA THR A 159 -3.73 18.34 -3.93
C THR A 159 -3.24 18.20 -2.51
N GLU A 160 -2.01 18.62 -2.26
CA GLU A 160 -1.36 18.48 -0.96
C GLU A 160 -0.92 19.84 -0.43
N GLN A 161 -0.96 19.99 0.89
CA GLN A 161 -0.38 21.09 1.64
C GLN A 161 0.43 20.51 2.79
N ARG A 162 1.74 20.69 2.71
CA ARG A 162 2.70 20.25 3.73
C ARG A 162 2.56 21.06 5.02
N PRO A 163 2.84 20.46 6.19
CA PRO A 163 2.95 21.20 7.46
C PRO A 163 3.85 22.44 7.31
N GLY A 164 3.40 23.58 7.84
CA GLY A 164 4.16 24.84 7.77
C GLY A 164 4.20 25.51 6.39
N SER A 165 3.66 24.91 5.33
CA SER A 165 3.55 25.52 4.00
C SER A 165 2.16 26.14 3.79
N SER A 166 2.11 27.33 3.19
CA SER A 166 0.87 27.92 2.66
C SER A 166 0.58 27.51 1.21
N ALA A 167 1.58 26.96 0.51
CA ALA A 167 1.48 26.59 -0.88
C ALA A 167 0.85 25.20 -1.05
N TRP A 168 -0.14 25.12 -1.95
CA TRP A 168 -0.74 23.87 -2.39
C TRP A 168 -0.04 23.34 -3.63
N ARG A 169 0.39 22.07 -3.59
CA ARG A 169 0.88 21.37 -4.78
C ARG A 169 -0.26 20.63 -5.46
N ASN A 170 -0.20 20.55 -6.79
CA ASN A 170 -1.25 19.97 -7.61
C ASN A 170 -0.67 18.88 -8.50
N LEU A 171 -1.11 17.66 -8.25
CA LEU A 171 -0.62 16.46 -8.89
C LEU A 171 -1.76 15.80 -9.65
N ARG A 172 -1.48 15.30 -10.85
CA ARG A 172 -2.48 14.79 -11.78
C ARG A 172 -2.00 13.50 -12.44
N ALA A 173 -2.93 12.60 -12.66
CA ALA A 173 -2.71 11.39 -13.44
C ALA A 173 -3.95 11.04 -14.25
N VAL A 174 -3.74 10.36 -15.37
CA VAL A 174 -4.81 9.84 -16.22
C VAL A 174 -4.51 8.38 -16.51
N LEU A 175 -5.49 7.52 -16.24
CA LEU A 175 -5.40 6.09 -16.45
C LEU A 175 -6.42 5.67 -17.51
N LEU A 176 -5.96 4.92 -18.51
CA LEU A 176 -6.84 4.18 -19.41
C LEU A 176 -7.21 2.85 -18.77
N CYS A 177 -8.51 2.62 -18.67
CA CYS A 177 -9.13 1.46 -18.07
C CYS A 177 -9.97 0.77 -19.16
N GLY A 178 -9.27 0.02 -20.00
CA GLY A 178 -9.78 -0.83 -21.08
C GLY A 178 -8.82 -1.97 -21.27
#